data_AF-A0AAV9ERV7-F1
#
_entry.id   AF-A0AAV9ERV7-F1
#
_cell.length_a   1.000
_cell.length_b   1.000
_cell.length_c   1.000
_cell.angle_alpha   90.00
_cell.angle_beta   90.00
_cell.angle_gamma   90.00
#
_symmetry.space_group_name_H-M   'P 1'
#
loop_
_entity.id
_entity.type
_entity.pdbx_description
1 polymer ?
#
loop_
_entity_poly.entity_id
_entity_poly.type
_entity_poly.pdbx_seq_one_letter_code
_entity_poly.pdbx_strand_id
1 'polypeptide(L)'
;MLVSDILHNSSALVKNASAYRTKFEATLPDMMESFNDLYCSITGRITAEALKERVLKVLQVWSDWFLFSDAYINGLKSTFLRSGNSGVTPFHSICGDAPEIENKTSSDDMGEGSKFNQDAALAMAKGAAMQELLNLPLSELERRCRHNGLSLCGGREMMVARLLYLEEAEKQRGFDRDEDTRYGQSQSNVGKHPRDDSSWNSSDSARREPHLGTESFAASGWNRPVDETAHRGPSVPLKSTLGIPLNQGTL
;
A
#
# COMPACT_ATOMS: atom_id res chain seq x y z
N MET A 1 -14.44 -4.37 2.58
CA MET A 1 -14.81 -5.75 2.23
C MET A 1 -15.22 -5.83 0.78
N LEU A 2 -16.36 -5.28 0.34
CA LEU A 2 -16.87 -5.49 -1.02
C LEU A 2 -15.88 -5.23 -2.18
N VAL A 3 -15.19 -4.08 -2.23
CA VAL A 3 -14.24 -3.78 -3.32
C VAL A 3 -13.08 -4.77 -3.34
N SER A 4 -12.52 -5.10 -2.17
CA SER A 4 -11.48 -6.11 -2.04
C SER A 4 -11.95 -7.49 -2.50
N ASP A 5 -13.17 -7.87 -2.14
CA ASP A 5 -13.75 -9.17 -2.52
C ASP A 5 -13.96 -9.26 -4.03
N ILE A 6 -14.47 -8.19 -4.67
CA ILE A 6 -14.64 -8.13 -6.13
C ILE A 6 -13.27 -8.20 -6.82
N LEU A 7 -12.28 -7.45 -6.33
CA LEU A 7 -10.94 -7.45 -6.92
C LEU A 7 -10.23 -8.79 -6.76
N HIS A 8 -10.37 -9.47 -5.62
CA HIS A 8 -9.86 -10.83 -5.45
C HIS A 8 -10.46 -11.79 -6.48
N ASN A 9 -11.79 -11.75 -6.63
CA ASN A 9 -12.52 -12.61 -7.57
C ASN A 9 -12.27 -12.23 -9.05
N SER A 10 -11.87 -11.00 -9.33
CA SER A 10 -11.57 -10.54 -10.70
C SER A 10 -10.41 -11.30 -11.36
N SER A 11 -9.58 -11.97 -10.55
CA SER A 11 -8.48 -12.83 -11.01
C SER A 11 -8.92 -14.26 -11.36
N ALA A 12 -10.19 -14.61 -11.14
CA ALA A 12 -10.70 -15.93 -11.50
C ALA A 12 -10.72 -16.11 -13.03
N LEU A 13 -10.52 -17.34 -13.49
CA LEU A 13 -10.55 -17.72 -14.90
C LEU A 13 -11.99 -17.83 -15.44
N VAL A 14 -12.80 -16.81 -15.18
CA VAL A 14 -14.18 -16.67 -15.65
C VAL A 14 -14.23 -15.54 -16.66
N LYS A 15 -15.01 -15.72 -17.73
CA LYS A 15 -15.19 -14.71 -18.77
C LYS A 15 -15.59 -13.37 -18.14
N ASN A 16 -14.91 -12.30 -18.55
CA ASN A 16 -15.14 -10.92 -18.09
C ASN A 16 -14.78 -10.62 -16.61
N ALA A 17 -14.29 -11.58 -15.83
CA ALA A 17 -13.91 -11.32 -14.43
C ALA A 17 -12.81 -10.24 -14.33
N SER A 18 -11.81 -10.28 -15.22
CA SER A 18 -10.72 -9.30 -15.26
C SER A 18 -11.19 -7.88 -15.62
N ALA A 19 -12.35 -7.72 -16.25
CA ALA A 19 -12.88 -6.40 -16.61
C ALA A 19 -13.21 -5.55 -15.37
N TYR A 20 -13.55 -6.18 -14.24
CA TYR A 20 -13.77 -5.46 -12.98
C TYR A 20 -12.49 -4.78 -12.50
N ARG A 21 -11.35 -5.49 -12.57
CA ARG A 21 -10.03 -4.91 -12.23
C ARG A 21 -9.75 -3.67 -13.06
N THR A 22 -9.91 -3.74 -14.38
CA THR A 22 -9.68 -2.60 -15.28
C THR A 22 -10.62 -1.43 -15.00
N LYS A 23 -11.90 -1.69 -14.69
CA LYS A 23 -12.84 -0.63 -14.31
C LYS A 23 -12.45 0.04 -12.99
N PHE A 24 -12.07 -0.74 -11.98
CA PHE A 24 -11.58 -0.19 -10.71
C PHE A 24 -10.27 0.58 -10.91
N GLU A 25 -9.35 0.09 -11.73
CA GLU A 25 -8.10 0.78 -12.05
C GLU A 25 -8.34 2.19 -12.61
N ALA A 26 -9.43 2.41 -13.36
CA ALA A 26 -9.77 3.73 -13.85
C ALA A 26 -10.39 4.65 -12.78
N THR A 27 -11.11 4.11 -11.80
CA THR A 27 -11.90 4.90 -10.83
C THR A 27 -11.26 5.06 -9.46
N LEU A 28 -10.36 4.16 -9.08
CA LEU A 28 -9.70 4.16 -7.77
C LEU A 28 -8.93 5.45 -7.46
N PRO A 29 -8.26 6.11 -8.43
CA PRO A 29 -7.58 7.37 -8.13
C PRO A 29 -8.54 8.46 -7.66
N ASP A 30 -9.72 8.58 -8.29
CA ASP A 30 -10.74 9.56 -7.90
C ASP A 30 -11.40 9.18 -6.56
N MET A 31 -11.60 7.89 -6.30
CA MET A 31 -12.08 7.44 -4.98
C MET A 31 -11.08 7.81 -3.88
N MET A 32 -9.78 7.69 -4.17
CA MET A 32 -8.73 7.98 -3.20
C MET A 32 -8.63 9.46 -2.87
N GLU A 33 -8.92 10.33 -3.83
CA GLU A 33 -9.07 11.77 -3.61
C GLU A 33 -10.17 12.07 -2.56
N SER A 34 -11.30 11.36 -2.62
CA SER A 34 -12.34 11.48 -1.58
C SER A 34 -11.96 10.82 -0.25
N PHE A 35 -11.19 9.73 -0.31
CA PHE A 35 -10.29 9.23 0.74
C PHE A 35 -9.61 10.35 1.53
N ASN A 36 -8.84 11.13 0.79
CA ASN A 36 -8.02 12.20 1.32
C ASN A 36 -8.88 13.31 1.93
N ASP A 37 -9.91 13.78 1.22
CA ASP A 37 -10.82 14.81 1.72
C ASP A 37 -11.46 14.40 3.06
N LEU A 38 -11.95 13.15 3.15
CA LEU A 38 -12.52 12.63 4.39
C LEU A 38 -11.46 12.59 5.50
N TYR A 39 -10.26 12.06 5.21
CA TYR A 39 -9.17 12.00 6.18
C TYR A 39 -8.79 13.39 6.72
N CYS A 40 -8.66 14.39 5.84
CA CYS A 40 -8.37 15.77 6.21
C CYS A 40 -9.50 16.46 6.97
N SER A 41 -10.76 16.07 6.75
CA SER A 41 -11.92 16.65 7.47
C SER A 41 -12.06 16.15 8.92
N ILE A 42 -11.43 15.03 9.27
CA ILE A 42 -11.56 14.45 10.61
C ILE A 42 -10.70 15.24 11.62
N THR A 43 -11.35 15.95 12.54
CA THR A 43 -10.67 16.64 13.65
C THR A 43 -10.07 15.69 14.69
N GLY A 44 -10.67 14.50 14.88
CA GLY A 44 -10.28 13.55 15.92
C GLY A 44 -9.10 12.65 15.53
N ARG A 45 -7.95 12.80 16.20
CA ARG A 45 -6.72 12.04 15.92
C ARG A 45 -6.92 10.52 15.90
N ILE A 46 -7.65 9.96 16.87
CA ILE A 46 -7.86 8.50 16.97
C ILE A 46 -8.64 8.00 15.75
N THR A 47 -9.72 8.68 15.38
CA THR A 47 -10.56 8.32 14.24
C THR A 47 -9.79 8.46 12.92
N ALA A 48 -9.01 9.53 12.77
CA ALA A 48 -8.18 9.77 11.58
C ALA A 48 -7.14 8.65 11.40
N GLU A 49 -6.38 8.32 12.45
CA GLU A 49 -5.39 7.24 12.40
C GLU A 49 -6.04 5.87 12.15
N ALA A 50 -7.22 5.60 12.73
CA ALA A 50 -7.95 4.37 12.46
C ALA A 50 -8.41 4.26 11.00
N LEU A 51 -8.87 5.36 10.37
CA LEU A 51 -9.18 5.38 8.94
C LEU A 51 -7.93 5.12 8.11
N LYS A 52 -6.84 5.82 8.42
CA LYS A 52 -5.57 5.69 7.74
C LYS A 52 -5.01 4.28 7.79
N GLU A 53 -5.00 3.65 8.96
CA GLU A 53 -4.57 2.26 9.11
C GLU A 53 -5.39 1.32 8.21
N ARG A 54 -6.72 1.49 8.19
CA ARG A 54 -7.62 0.66 7.38
C ARG A 54 -7.38 0.83 5.88
N VAL A 55 -7.26 2.07 5.40
CA VAL A 55 -7.02 2.35 3.98
C VAL A 55 -5.67 1.79 3.55
N LEU A 56 -4.60 2.08 4.31
CA LEU A 56 -3.26 1.60 3.98
C LEU A 56 -3.17 0.07 4.03
N LYS A 57 -3.86 -0.58 4.96
CA LYS A 57 -3.93 -2.05 5.03
C LYS A 57 -4.61 -2.64 3.79
N VAL A 58 -5.69 -2.04 3.30
CA VAL A 58 -6.35 -2.49 2.06
C VAL A 58 -5.41 -2.37 0.85
N LEU A 59 -4.70 -1.24 0.73
CA LEU A 59 -3.71 -1.05 -0.34
C LEU A 59 -2.56 -2.05 -0.26
N GLN A 60 -2.12 -2.38 0.97
CA GLN A 60 -1.10 -3.40 1.17
C GLN A 60 -1.58 -4.77 0.68
N VAL A 61 -2.79 -5.18 1.04
CA VAL A 61 -3.38 -6.45 0.56
C VAL A 61 -3.46 -6.48 -0.97
N TRP A 62 -3.83 -5.37 -1.62
CA TRP A 62 -3.85 -5.31 -3.09
C TRP A 62 -2.45 -5.42 -3.71
N SER A 63 -1.43 -4.89 -3.03
CA SER A 63 -0.02 -5.05 -3.40
C SER A 63 0.42 -6.51 -3.27
N ASP A 64 0.10 -7.16 -2.14
CA ASP A 64 0.49 -8.55 -1.85
C ASP A 64 -0.18 -9.55 -2.80
N TRP A 65 -1.37 -9.23 -3.29
CA TRP A 65 -2.06 -10.00 -4.32
C TRP A 65 -1.58 -9.68 -5.74
N PHE A 66 -0.62 -8.78 -5.90
CA PHE A 66 -0.09 -8.30 -7.18
C PHE A 66 -1.20 -7.80 -8.12
N LEU A 67 -2.26 -7.22 -7.54
CA LEU A 67 -3.39 -6.72 -8.32
C LEU A 67 -3.00 -5.48 -9.11
N PHE A 68 -2.11 -4.64 -8.60
CA PHE A 68 -1.66 -3.43 -9.30
C PHE A 68 -0.16 -3.30 -9.19
N SER A 69 0.47 -2.53 -10.09
CA SER A 69 1.90 -2.26 -10.01
C SER A 69 2.24 -1.45 -8.76
N ASP A 70 3.49 -1.56 -8.29
CA ASP A 70 3.95 -0.80 -7.13
C ASP A 70 3.83 0.72 -7.35
N ALA A 71 4.14 1.20 -8.56
CA ALA A 71 4.00 2.62 -8.92
C ALA A 71 2.54 3.09 -8.74
N TYR A 72 1.59 2.29 -9.21
CA TYR A 72 0.17 2.58 -9.08
C TYR A 72 -0.29 2.58 -7.61
N ILE A 73 0.07 1.57 -6.83
CA ILE A 73 -0.25 1.51 -5.40
C ILE A 73 0.39 2.68 -4.64
N ASN A 74 1.62 3.06 -5.00
CA ASN A 74 2.34 4.15 -4.37
C ASN A 74 1.69 5.51 -4.65
N GLY A 75 1.16 5.76 -5.85
CA GLY A 75 0.42 6.99 -6.10
C GLY A 75 -0.96 7.03 -5.46
N LEU A 76 -1.62 5.88 -5.25
CA LEU A 76 -2.79 5.83 -4.38
C LEU A 76 -2.43 6.17 -2.92
N LYS A 77 -1.35 5.60 -2.39
CA LYS A 77 -0.83 5.93 -1.05
C LYS A 77 -0.48 7.42 -0.91
N SER A 78 0.22 7.98 -1.89
CA SER A 78 0.59 9.40 -1.88
C SER A 78 -0.63 10.30 -1.97
N THR A 79 -1.62 9.94 -2.80
CA THR A 79 -2.89 10.69 -2.91
C THR A 79 -3.61 10.73 -1.58
N PHE A 80 -3.74 9.57 -0.91
CA PHE A 80 -4.42 9.48 0.38
C PHE A 80 -3.78 10.31 1.49
N LEU A 81 -2.44 10.32 1.55
CA LEU A 81 -1.67 10.96 2.60
C LEU A 81 -1.31 12.43 2.31
N ARG A 82 -1.70 12.93 1.13
CA ARG A 82 -1.39 14.29 0.71
C ARG A 82 -2.01 15.32 1.65
N SER A 83 -1.23 16.31 2.03
CA SER A 83 -1.74 17.46 2.78
C SER A 83 -2.27 18.50 1.79
N GLY A 84 -3.58 18.76 1.78
CA GLY A 84 -4.18 19.78 0.93
C GLY A 84 -5.50 19.35 0.29
N ASN A 85 -6.09 20.25 -0.50
CA ASN A 85 -7.37 19.99 -1.17
C ASN A 85 -7.16 19.08 -2.39
N SER A 86 -8.00 18.05 -2.51
CA SER A 86 -8.04 17.07 -3.60
C SER A 86 -8.26 17.67 -5.00
N GLY A 87 -8.90 18.85 -5.06
CA GLY A 87 -9.33 19.47 -6.31
C GLY A 87 -10.52 18.76 -6.98
N VAL A 88 -10.99 17.65 -6.40
CA VAL A 88 -12.24 16.97 -6.76
C VAL A 88 -13.38 17.54 -5.93
N THR A 89 -14.55 17.73 -6.54
CA THR A 89 -15.75 18.12 -5.79
C THR A 89 -16.09 17.01 -4.78
N PRO A 90 -16.19 17.32 -3.47
CA PRO A 90 -16.56 16.33 -2.47
C PRO A 90 -17.87 15.64 -2.84
N PHE A 91 -17.97 14.32 -2.66
CA PHE A 91 -19.18 13.55 -2.99
C PHE A 91 -20.46 14.10 -2.32
N HIS A 92 -20.34 14.78 -1.17
CA HIS A 92 -21.47 15.44 -0.51
C HIS A 92 -22.05 16.64 -1.27
N SER A 93 -21.27 17.31 -2.12
CA SER A 93 -21.78 18.38 -2.99
C SER A 93 -22.66 17.86 -4.13
N ILE A 94 -22.56 16.58 -4.49
CA ILE A 94 -23.35 15.94 -5.56
C ILE A 94 -24.71 15.44 -5.03
N CYS A 95 -24.78 15.05 -3.76
CA CYS A 95 -26.00 14.48 -3.15
C CYS A 95 -26.88 15.48 -2.39
N GLY A 96 -26.53 16.77 -2.37
CA GLY A 96 -27.43 17.86 -1.98
C GLY A 96 -27.89 17.88 -0.51
N ASP A 97 -27.18 17.24 0.42
CA ASP A 97 -27.55 17.26 1.84
C ASP A 97 -26.32 17.16 2.76
N ALA A 98 -25.73 18.31 3.12
CA ALA A 98 -24.93 18.53 4.34
C ALA A 98 -24.55 20.02 4.49
N PRO A 99 -24.49 20.56 5.73
CA PRO A 99 -24.38 22.00 5.99
C PRO A 99 -22.96 22.53 5.79
N GLU A 100 -22.88 23.77 5.32
CA GLU A 100 -21.65 24.53 5.14
C GLU A 100 -20.97 24.78 6.49
N ILE A 101 -19.79 24.19 6.70
CA ILE A 101 -18.87 24.59 7.78
C ILE A 101 -17.71 25.33 7.11
N GLU A 102 -17.80 26.65 7.11
CA GLU A 102 -16.69 27.54 6.75
C GLU A 102 -15.56 27.38 7.77
N ASN A 103 -14.44 26.78 7.36
CA ASN A 103 -13.20 26.81 8.14
C ASN A 103 -12.26 27.89 7.58
N LYS A 104 -12.23 29.04 8.26
CA LYS A 104 -11.18 30.05 8.15
C LYS A 104 -9.87 29.50 8.70
N THR A 105 -8.92 29.20 7.83
CA THR A 105 -7.52 29.00 8.21
C THR A 105 -6.87 30.35 8.48
N SER A 106 -6.65 30.65 9.75
CA SER A 106 -5.93 31.81 10.26
C SER A 106 -4.50 31.42 10.65
N SER A 107 -3.53 32.04 9.96
CA SER A 107 -2.28 32.63 10.45
C SER A 107 -1.25 31.77 11.22
N ASP A 108 -0.11 31.60 10.55
CA ASP A 108 1.30 31.78 10.97
C ASP A 108 1.85 31.16 12.28
N ASP A 109 2.92 30.38 12.13
CA ASP A 109 4.07 30.43 13.05
C ASP A 109 5.39 30.34 12.26
N MET A 110 6.28 31.27 12.58
CA MET A 110 7.52 31.58 11.88
C MET A 110 8.68 31.00 12.69
N GLY A 111 9.40 30.03 12.11
CA GLY A 111 10.64 29.49 12.67
C GLY A 111 11.81 29.76 11.75
N GLU A 112 12.41 30.94 11.88
CA GLU A 112 13.64 31.34 11.18
C GLU A 112 14.87 30.63 11.79
N GLY A 113 15.62 29.93 10.94
CA GLY A 113 16.82 29.20 11.33
C GLY A 113 17.72 28.86 10.16
N SER A 114 18.26 29.88 9.49
CA SER A 114 19.50 29.86 8.70
C SER A 114 19.79 28.61 7.84
N LYS A 115 19.16 28.52 6.65
CA LYS A 115 19.57 27.67 5.53
C LYS A 115 19.27 28.29 4.16
N PHE A 116 19.42 29.62 4.05
CA PHE A 116 18.98 30.42 2.89
C PHE A 116 19.50 29.97 1.50
N ASN A 117 20.56 29.16 1.42
CA ASN A 117 21.09 28.70 0.14
C ASN A 117 20.56 27.32 -0.29
N GLN A 118 20.26 26.43 0.66
CA GLN A 118 19.82 25.06 0.34
C GLN A 118 18.34 25.04 -0.04
N ASP A 119 17.53 25.87 0.64
CA ASP A 119 16.10 26.00 0.35
C ASP A 119 15.85 26.76 -0.94
N ALA A 120 16.68 27.75 -1.27
CA ALA A 120 16.62 28.44 -2.56
C ALA A 120 16.95 27.49 -3.73
N ALA A 121 17.99 26.67 -3.61
CA ALA A 121 18.33 25.69 -4.63
C ALA A 121 17.23 24.62 -4.78
N LEU A 122 16.67 24.13 -3.67
CA LEU A 122 15.57 23.17 -3.68
C LEU A 122 14.30 23.78 -4.30
N ALA A 123 13.96 25.02 -3.95
CA ALA A 123 12.81 25.73 -4.52
C ALA A 123 12.98 25.95 -6.03
N MET A 124 14.18 26.32 -6.48
CA MET A 124 14.49 26.46 -7.91
C MET A 124 14.39 25.12 -8.65
N ALA A 125 14.87 24.03 -8.06
CA ALA A 125 14.76 22.68 -8.63
C ALA A 125 13.29 22.23 -8.73
N LYS A 126 12.48 22.49 -7.69
CA LYS A 126 11.03 22.23 -7.71
C LYS A 126 10.32 23.04 -8.81
N GLY A 127 10.68 24.32 -8.97
CA GLY A 127 10.15 25.18 -10.02
C GLY A 127 10.51 24.69 -11.44
N ALA A 128 11.75 24.22 -11.63
CA ALA A 128 12.18 23.64 -12.90
C ALA A 128 11.42 22.34 -13.23
N ALA A 129 11.30 21.42 -12.28
CA ALA A 129 10.56 20.18 -12.45
C ALA A 129 9.07 20.43 -12.78
N MET A 130 8.46 21.42 -12.11
CA MET A 130 7.10 21.84 -12.41
C MET A 130 6.95 22.33 -13.85
N GLN A 131 7.88 23.18 -14.31
CA GLN A 131 7.84 23.73 -15.66
C GLN A 131 8.07 22.66 -16.73
N GLU A 132 8.96 21.71 -16.48
CA GLU A 132 9.17 20.56 -17.37
C GLU A 132 7.90 19.74 -17.54
N LEU A 133 7.20 19.44 -16.45
CA LEU A 133 5.93 18.71 -16.50
C LEU A 133 4.83 19.52 -17.21
N LEU A 134 4.74 20.83 -16.96
CA LEU A 134 3.76 21.70 -17.62
C LEU A 134 3.95 21.75 -19.15
N ASN A 135 5.19 21.64 -19.63
CA ASN A 135 5.52 21.67 -21.04
C ASN A 135 5.24 20.34 -21.77
N LEU A 136 4.90 19.26 -21.06
CA LEU A 136 4.56 17.98 -21.69
C LEU A 136 3.20 18.04 -22.42
N PRO A 137 3.00 17.24 -23.48
CA PRO A 137 1.69 17.03 -24.05
C PRO A 137 0.69 16.51 -23.02
N LEU A 138 -0.58 16.92 -23.12
CA LEU A 138 -1.63 16.50 -22.17
C LEU A 138 -1.75 14.97 -22.10
N SER A 139 -1.68 14.29 -23.24
CA SER A 139 -1.72 12.83 -23.33
C SER A 139 -0.60 12.14 -22.54
N GLU A 140 0.58 12.77 -22.47
CA GLU A 140 1.71 12.25 -21.73
C GLU A 140 1.52 12.45 -20.22
N LEU A 141 1.00 13.61 -19.79
CA LEU A 141 0.61 13.82 -18.40
C LEU A 141 -0.42 12.80 -17.94
N GLU A 142 -1.48 12.62 -18.72
CA GLU A 142 -2.51 11.63 -18.40
C GLU A 142 -1.96 10.21 -18.34
N ARG A 143 -1.06 9.84 -19.27
CA ARG A 143 -0.41 8.52 -19.27
C ARG A 143 0.40 8.33 -17.98
N ARG A 144 1.15 9.34 -17.55
CA ARG A 144 1.93 9.30 -16.30
C ARG A 144 1.02 9.21 -15.08
N CYS A 145 -0.07 9.98 -15.04
CA CYS A 145 -1.04 9.90 -13.94
C CYS A 145 -1.70 8.51 -13.86
N ARG A 146 -2.18 7.97 -14.99
CA ARG A 146 -2.77 6.62 -15.04
C ARG A 146 -1.79 5.54 -14.58
N HIS A 147 -0.55 5.59 -15.06
CA HIS A 147 0.48 4.64 -14.66
C HIS A 147 0.76 4.65 -13.15
N ASN A 148 0.74 5.83 -12.55
CA ASN A 148 1.00 6.03 -11.14
C ASN A 148 -0.26 6.01 -10.27
N GLY A 149 -1.46 5.72 -10.80
CA GLY A 149 -2.68 5.71 -9.99
C GLY A 149 -3.06 7.08 -9.44
N LEU A 150 -2.81 8.15 -10.20
CA LEU A 150 -3.19 9.52 -9.88
C LEU A 150 -4.45 9.93 -10.68
N SER A 151 -5.32 10.71 -10.03
CA SER A 151 -6.53 11.24 -10.67
C SER A 151 -6.19 12.19 -11.83
N LEU A 152 -7.04 12.17 -12.87
CA LEU A 152 -6.97 13.11 -14.00
C LEU A 152 -7.84 14.36 -13.79
N CYS A 153 -8.65 14.39 -12.71
CA CYS A 153 -9.58 15.48 -12.43
C CYS A 153 -8.84 16.78 -12.05
N GLY A 154 -9.40 17.95 -12.34
CA GLY A 154 -8.77 19.24 -12.02
C GLY A 154 -7.79 19.78 -13.06
N GLY A 155 -7.66 19.10 -14.21
CA GLY A 155 -6.92 19.62 -15.37
C GLY A 155 -5.40 19.51 -15.25
N ARG A 156 -4.70 20.20 -16.16
CA ARG A 156 -3.24 20.09 -16.35
C ARG A 156 -2.46 20.38 -15.08
N GLU A 157 -2.74 21.50 -14.44
CA GLU A 157 -1.98 21.96 -13.27
C GLU A 157 -2.11 20.99 -12.10
N MET A 158 -3.31 20.45 -11.89
CA MET A 158 -3.56 19.48 -10.83
C MET A 158 -2.80 18.17 -11.09
N MET A 159 -2.78 17.69 -12.33
CA MET A 159 -1.98 16.51 -12.71
C MET A 159 -0.49 16.72 -12.44
N VAL A 160 0.05 17.90 -12.78
CA VAL A 160 1.45 18.24 -12.51
C VAL A 160 1.73 18.27 -11.00
N ALA A 161 0.89 18.95 -10.21
CA ALA A 161 1.06 19.02 -8.76
C ALA A 161 1.01 17.63 -8.11
N ARG A 162 0.12 16.74 -8.57
CA ARG A 162 0.04 15.34 -8.08
C ARG A 162 1.31 14.56 -8.41
N LEU A 163 1.86 14.72 -9.62
CA LEU A 163 3.10 14.06 -10.03
C LEU A 163 4.32 14.56 -9.22
N LEU A 164 4.42 15.86 -8.98
CA LEU A 164 5.47 16.44 -8.13
C LEU A 164 5.38 15.90 -6.70
N TYR A 165 4.18 15.89 -6.12
CA TYR A 165 3.97 15.36 -4.78
C TYR A 165 4.36 13.87 -4.68
N LEU A 166 4.03 13.07 -5.70
CA LEU A 166 4.42 11.66 -5.75
C LEU A 166 5.94 11.50 -5.78
N GLU A 167 6.63 12.27 -6.62
CA GLU A 167 8.09 12.23 -6.73
C GLU A 167 8.76 12.60 -5.38
N GLU A 168 8.23 13.62 -4.69
CA GLU A 168 8.68 14.00 -3.35
C GLU A 168 8.44 12.89 -2.33
N ALA A 169 7.26 12.27 -2.35
CA ALA A 169 6.92 11.16 -1.47
C ALA A 169 7.79 9.91 -1.73
N GLU A 170 8.19 9.66 -2.99
CA GLU A 170 9.11 8.58 -3.36
C GLU A 170 10.53 8.84 -2.86
N LYS A 171 11.02 10.07 -3.00
CA LYS A 171 12.33 10.47 -2.47
C LYS A 171 12.38 10.24 -0.96
N GLN A 172 11.36 10.68 -0.23
CA GLN A 172 11.32 10.52 1.22
C GLN A 172 11.40 9.04 1.66
N ARG A 173 10.65 8.15 1.00
CA ARG A 173 10.71 6.70 1.27
C ARG A 173 12.07 6.08 0.93
N GLY A 174 12.76 6.62 -0.07
CA GLY A 174 14.13 6.22 -0.41
C GLY A 174 15.12 6.55 0.71
N PHE A 175 15.03 7.76 1.28
CA PHE A 175 15.89 8.19 2.37
C PHE A 175 15.73 7.36 3.64
N ASP A 176 14.50 7.03 4.06
CA ASP A 176 14.27 6.20 5.26
C ASP A 176 14.90 4.81 5.13
N ARG A 177 14.85 4.21 3.93
CA ARG A 177 15.46 2.89 3.65
C ARG A 177 16.99 2.92 3.68
N ASP A 178 17.59 4.00 3.22
CA ASP A 178 19.05 4.18 3.20
C ASP A 178 19.60 4.52 4.59
N GLU A 179 18.83 5.22 5.43
CA GLU A 179 19.16 5.54 6.82
C GLU A 179 19.21 4.27 7.69
N ASP A 180 18.17 3.43 7.61
CA ASP A 180 18.12 2.12 8.27
C ASP A 180 19.32 1.24 7.88
N THR A 181 19.71 1.28 6.60
CA THR A 181 20.85 0.50 6.08
C THR A 181 22.18 1.01 6.66
N ARG A 182 22.33 2.32 6.86
CA ARG A 182 23.54 2.95 7.41
C ARG A 182 23.67 2.71 8.93
N TYR A 183 22.56 2.71 9.67
CA TYR A 183 22.55 2.37 11.11
C TYR A 183 22.86 0.88 11.36
N GLY A 184 22.32 -0.03 10.53
CA GLY A 184 22.62 -1.47 10.63
C GLY A 184 24.08 -1.83 10.33
N GLN A 185 24.71 -1.14 9.38
CA GLN A 185 26.11 -1.40 9.01
C GLN A 185 27.10 -0.95 10.10
N SER A 186 26.75 0.07 10.88
CA SER A 186 27.58 0.62 11.96
C SER A 186 27.67 -0.31 13.18
N GLN A 187 26.67 -1.16 13.43
CA GLN A 187 26.70 -2.14 14.54
C GLN A 187 27.48 -3.42 14.19
N SER A 188 27.68 -3.71 12.90
CA SER A 188 28.38 -4.93 12.45
C SER A 188 29.92 -4.85 12.49
N ASN A 189 30.48 -3.68 12.81
CA ASN A 189 31.94 -3.43 12.79
C ASN A 189 32.60 -3.33 14.18
N VAL A 190 31.89 -3.66 15.27
CA VAL A 190 32.51 -3.72 16.60
C VAL A 190 33.10 -5.11 16.87
N GLY A 191 34.40 -5.25 16.54
CA GLY A 191 35.35 -6.05 17.32
C GLY A 191 35.59 -7.52 16.92
N LYS A 192 36.48 -7.75 15.95
CA LYS A 192 37.24 -9.01 15.83
C LYS A 192 38.67 -8.82 16.38
N HIS A 193 39.11 -9.79 17.22
CA HIS A 193 40.47 -10.20 17.66
C HIS A 193 41.07 -9.65 18.98
N PRO A 194 42.04 -10.35 19.64
CA PRO A 194 42.12 -11.77 20.07
C PRO A 194 42.73 -11.98 21.51
N ARG A 195 42.71 -13.22 22.09
CA ARG A 195 43.51 -13.86 23.21
C ARG A 195 44.02 -12.99 24.41
N ASP A 196 44.08 -13.38 25.69
CA ASP A 196 44.59 -14.61 26.34
C ASP A 196 44.46 -14.55 27.89
N ASP A 197 44.53 -15.72 28.53
CA ASP A 197 45.04 -16.12 29.87
C ASP A 197 44.68 -15.50 31.26
N SER A 198 44.13 -16.40 32.10
CA SER A 198 44.56 -16.76 33.48
C SER A 198 44.17 -15.93 34.74
N SER A 199 43.23 -16.50 35.52
CA SER A 199 43.41 -17.14 36.84
C SER A 199 43.25 -16.40 38.21
N TRP A 200 42.60 -17.14 39.14
CA TRP A 200 42.56 -17.09 40.63
C TRP A 200 41.75 -15.94 41.31
N ASN A 201 40.96 -16.12 42.39
CA ASN A 201 40.41 -17.26 43.14
C ASN A 201 39.39 -16.75 44.20
N SER A 202 38.70 -17.71 44.84
CA SER A 202 38.27 -17.74 46.27
C SER A 202 36.79 -17.59 46.65
N SER A 203 36.25 -18.76 47.06
CA SER A 203 35.52 -19.08 48.32
C SER A 203 34.13 -18.44 48.55
N ASP A 204 33.10 -19.10 49.10
CA ASP A 204 33.00 -20.40 49.77
C ASP A 204 31.52 -20.84 49.89
N SER A 205 31.31 -22.16 49.78
CA SER A 205 30.41 -23.05 50.54
C SER A 205 28.87 -22.95 50.62
N ALA A 206 28.32 -24.17 50.51
CA ALA A 206 27.08 -24.75 51.07
C ALA A 206 25.87 -24.79 50.10
N ARG A 207 25.17 -25.92 49.83
CA ARG A 207 25.02 -27.20 50.55
C ARG A 207 24.18 -28.20 49.71
N ARG A 208 24.64 -29.46 49.62
CA ARG A 208 23.91 -30.76 49.53
C ARG A 208 22.92 -31.05 48.37
N GLU A 209 23.42 -31.87 47.45
CA GLU A 209 22.78 -33.06 46.83
C GLU A 209 22.42 -34.11 47.93
N PRO A 210 21.55 -35.15 47.71
CA PRO A 210 21.73 -36.01 46.53
C PRO A 210 20.61 -36.96 45.98
N HIS A 211 20.81 -37.42 44.70
CA HIS A 211 20.45 -38.69 44.00
C HIS A 211 19.00 -39.28 44.09
N LEU A 212 18.35 -39.86 43.07
CA LEU A 212 18.73 -40.72 41.92
C LEU A 212 17.48 -40.93 41.03
N GLY A 213 17.64 -41.17 39.72
CA GLY A 213 16.77 -42.12 38.99
C GLY A 213 16.11 -41.68 37.68
N THR A 214 16.59 -42.31 36.60
CA THR A 214 15.79 -42.87 35.47
C THR A 214 15.56 -41.98 34.23
N GLU A 215 16.45 -42.20 33.24
CA GLU A 215 16.21 -42.61 31.84
C GLU A 215 15.08 -41.92 31.01
N SER A 216 15.15 -41.73 29.70
CA SER A 216 16.12 -41.94 28.63
C SER A 216 15.33 -41.70 27.33
N PHE A 217 15.83 -40.83 26.43
CA PHE A 217 15.79 -40.93 24.95
C PHE A 217 14.43 -41.15 24.22
N ALA A 218 14.20 -40.81 22.97
CA ALA A 218 14.84 -39.98 21.96
C ALA A 218 13.84 -39.91 20.78
N ALA A 219 14.13 -39.00 19.87
CA ALA A 219 13.46 -38.81 18.60
C ALA A 219 13.58 -40.00 17.63
N SER A 220 12.60 -40.15 16.74
CA SER A 220 12.69 -40.62 15.34
C SER A 220 11.27 -40.53 14.75
N GLY A 221 10.99 -40.07 13.54
CA GLY A 221 11.68 -40.27 12.26
C GLY A 221 10.69 -41.00 11.35
N TRP A 222 10.08 -40.33 10.36
CA TRP A 222 9.12 -40.95 9.44
C TRP A 222 9.63 -40.82 8.00
N ASN A 223 9.88 -41.96 7.36
CA ASN A 223 10.08 -42.09 5.91
C ASN A 223 9.09 -43.14 5.35
N ARG A 224 8.57 -42.79 4.17
CA ARG A 224 7.71 -43.45 3.13
C ARG A 224 8.16 -44.88 2.68
N PRO A 225 7.57 -45.57 1.63
CA PRO A 225 6.30 -45.45 0.84
C PRO A 225 5.62 -46.81 0.39
N VAL A 226 4.60 -46.76 -0.53
CA VAL A 226 4.05 -47.79 -1.50
C VAL A 226 2.95 -48.76 -0.95
N ASP A 227 1.83 -49.19 -1.59
CA ASP A 227 1.29 -49.20 -2.97
C ASP A 227 -0.27 -49.25 -3.07
N GLU A 228 -0.77 -49.03 -4.30
CA GLU A 228 -2.06 -49.28 -4.98
C GLU A 228 -3.26 -50.04 -4.34
N THR A 229 -4.48 -49.54 -4.60
CA THR A 229 -5.46 -50.22 -5.52
C THR A 229 -6.72 -49.37 -5.75
N ALA A 230 -7.23 -49.46 -6.99
CA ALA A 230 -8.33 -48.70 -7.56
C ALA A 230 -9.73 -49.21 -7.19
N HIS A 231 -10.72 -48.32 -7.02
CA HIS A 231 -12.12 -48.61 -7.36
C HIS A 231 -12.88 -47.35 -7.83
N ARG A 232 -13.55 -47.54 -8.97
CA ARG A 232 -14.30 -46.60 -9.80
C ARG A 232 -15.78 -46.69 -9.43
N GLY A 233 -16.44 -45.57 -9.13
CA GLY A 233 -17.89 -45.47 -8.89
C GLY A 233 -18.54 -44.38 -9.77
N PRO A 234 -19.83 -44.51 -10.16
CA PRO A 234 -20.29 -44.10 -11.48
C PRO A 234 -20.79 -42.66 -11.59
N SER A 235 -20.55 -42.12 -12.79
CA SER A 235 -21.01 -40.84 -13.32
C SER A 235 -22.50 -40.91 -13.68
N VAL A 236 -23.29 -39.92 -13.25
CA VAL A 236 -24.71 -39.78 -13.61
C VAL A 236 -24.82 -38.87 -14.85
N PRO A 237 -25.55 -39.26 -15.92
CA PRO A 237 -25.71 -38.43 -17.10
C PRO A 237 -26.91 -37.47 -16.94
N LEU A 238 -26.67 -36.16 -17.08
CA LEU A 238 -27.74 -35.17 -17.24
C LEU A 238 -28.17 -35.12 -18.71
N LYS A 239 -29.46 -35.42 -18.94
CA LYS A 239 -30.14 -35.39 -20.23
C LYS A 239 -30.18 -33.97 -20.79
N SER A 240 -29.73 -33.82 -22.02
CA SER A 240 -30.11 -32.76 -22.95
C SER A 240 -31.55 -32.95 -23.40
N THR A 241 -32.41 -31.93 -23.34
CA THR A 241 -33.62 -31.78 -24.20
C THR A 241 -34.18 -30.35 -24.11
N LEU A 242 -34.20 -29.67 -25.27
CA LEU A 242 -35.21 -28.73 -25.86
C LEU A 242 -35.87 -27.66 -24.95
N GLY A 243 -36.13 -26.43 -25.38
CA GLY A 243 -36.09 -25.82 -26.69
C GLY A 243 -36.50 -24.34 -26.56
N ILE A 244 -35.94 -23.50 -27.44
CA ILE A 244 -36.21 -22.06 -27.55
C ILE A 244 -37.50 -21.87 -28.36
N PRO A 245 -38.49 -21.09 -27.91
CA PRO A 245 -39.47 -20.53 -28.83
C PRO A 245 -38.91 -19.25 -29.47
N LEU A 246 -38.72 -19.33 -30.78
CA LEU A 246 -38.56 -18.19 -31.69
C LEU A 246 -39.83 -17.33 -31.63
N ASN A 247 -39.68 -16.08 -31.18
CA ASN A 247 -40.72 -15.07 -31.33
C ASN A 247 -40.66 -14.56 -32.77
N GLN A 248 -41.48 -15.12 -33.65
CA GLN A 248 -41.74 -14.54 -34.97
C GLN A 248 -42.69 -13.35 -34.79
N GLY A 249 -42.25 -12.17 -35.21
CA GLY A 249 -43.12 -11.01 -35.33
C GLY A 249 -44.14 -11.21 -36.46
N THR A 250 -45.31 -10.61 -36.30
CA THR A 250 -46.21 -10.26 -37.40
C THR A 250 -47.07 -9.07 -36.99
N LEU A 251 -46.92 -8.00 -37.77
CA LEU A 251 -47.84 -6.89 -38.11
C LEU A 251 -48.49 -6.08 -36.97
#